data_AF-A0A2N2A985-F1
#
_entry.id   AF-A0A2N2A985-F1
#
_cell.length_a   1.000
_cell.length_b   1.000
_cell.length_c   1.000
_cell.angle_alpha   90.00
_cell.angle_beta   90.00
_cell.angle_gamma   90.00
#
_symmetry.space_group_name_H-M   'P 1'
#
loop_
_entity.id
_entity.type
_entity.pdbx_description
1 polymer ?
#
loop_
_entity_poly.entity_id
_entity_poly.type
_entity_poly.pdbx_seq_one_letter_code
_entity_poly.pdbx_strand_id
1 'polypeptide(L)'
;MKQFTSLLIEFEERVKHLVEELQFLKMRAYALEDENEKLRKEIMDVYQYYLKETGDHKKGDQKPGQGLDNLIRLYNDGFHICNLHFGQSRSEGDCLFCRGFLEKR
;
A
#
# COMPACT_ATOMS: atom_id res chain seq x y z
N MET A 1 -21.74 -48.67 19.11
CA MET A 1 -22.81 -47.64 19.08
C MET A 1 -22.43 -46.41 19.91
N LYS A 2 -22.31 -46.48 21.24
CA LYS A 2 -22.00 -45.29 22.08
C LYS A 2 -20.69 -44.56 21.75
N GLN A 3 -19.65 -45.27 21.31
CA GLN A 3 -18.33 -44.70 21.01
C GLN A 3 -18.28 -43.87 19.71
N PHE A 4 -19.15 -44.19 18.74
CA PHE A 4 -19.24 -43.42 17.49
C PHE A 4 -20.01 -42.12 17.72
N THR A 5 -21.06 -42.18 18.54
CA THR A 5 -21.84 -41.02 18.95
C THR A 5 -20.98 -40.00 19.70
N SER A 6 -20.06 -40.42 20.58
CA SER A 6 -19.16 -39.50 21.28
C SER A 6 -18.18 -38.80 20.33
N LEU A 7 -17.61 -39.51 19.35
CA LEU A 7 -16.73 -38.92 18.34
C LEU A 7 -17.47 -37.89 17.47
N LEU A 8 -18.73 -38.15 17.13
CA LEU A 8 -19.57 -37.19 16.41
C LEU A 8 -19.84 -35.92 17.22
N ILE A 9 -20.09 -36.05 18.53
CA ILE A 9 -20.30 -34.89 19.43
C ILE A 9 -19.01 -34.05 19.51
N GLU A 10 -17.86 -34.66 19.73
CA GLU A 10 -16.58 -33.93 19.77
C GLU A 10 -16.23 -33.25 18.45
N PHE A 11 -16.62 -33.86 17.32
CA PHE A 11 -16.45 -33.25 16.01
C PHE A 11 -17.39 -32.06 15.83
N GLU A 12 -18.66 -32.19 16.23
CA GLU A 12 -19.63 -31.10 16.20
C GLU A 12 -19.17 -29.90 17.04
N GLU A 13 -18.65 -30.14 18.24
CA GLU A 13 -18.09 -29.10 19.11
C GLU A 13 -16.90 -28.39 18.47
N ARG A 14 -15.98 -29.14 17.85
CA ARG A 14 -14.85 -28.57 17.11
C ARG A 14 -15.31 -27.71 15.93
N VAL A 15 -16.31 -28.16 15.17
CA VAL A 15 -16.88 -27.37 14.07
C VAL A 15 -17.52 -26.09 14.59
N LYS A 16 -18.24 -26.13 15.72
CA LYS A 16 -18.81 -24.92 16.34
C LYS A 16 -17.73 -23.92 16.71
N HIS A 17 -16.64 -24.37 17.35
CA HIS A 17 -15.54 -23.50 17.71
C HIS A 17 -14.87 -22.86 16.48
N LEU A 18 -14.65 -23.63 15.42
CA LEU A 18 -14.10 -23.11 14.16
C LEU A 18 -15.01 -22.06 13.50
N VAL A 19 -16.34 -22.23 13.60
CA VAL A 19 -17.29 -21.24 13.10
C VAL A 19 -17.21 -19.94 13.90
N GLU A 20 -17.08 -20.02 15.22
CA GLU A 20 -16.91 -18.85 16.10
C GLU A 20 -15.60 -18.10 15.80
N GLU A 21 -14.49 -18.82 15.65
CA GLU A 21 -13.20 -18.24 15.27
C GLU A 21 -13.27 -17.56 13.90
N LEU A 22 -13.93 -18.19 12.93
CA LEU A 22 -14.10 -17.62 11.59
C LEU A 22 -14.94 -16.35 11.61
N GLN A 23 -16.00 -16.28 12.44
CA GLN A 23 -16.78 -15.07 12.64
C GLN A 23 -15.94 -13.94 13.24
N PHE A 24 -15.13 -14.24 14.25
CA PHE A 24 -14.21 -13.28 14.85
C PHE A 24 -13.20 -12.73 13.83
N LEU A 25 -12.55 -13.62 13.07
CA LEU A 25 -11.59 -13.23 12.05
C LEU A 25 -12.22 -12.39 10.94
N LYS A 26 -13.45 -12.72 10.51
CA LYS A 26 -14.21 -11.93 9.54
C LYS A 26 -14.44 -10.51 10.02
N MET A 27 -14.85 -10.32 11.28
CA MET A 27 -15.05 -8.98 11.84
C MET A 27 -13.74 -8.19 11.91
N ARG A 28 -12.64 -8.85 12.26
CA ARG A 28 -11.31 -8.22 12.27
C ARG A 28 -10.85 -7.81 10.88
N ALA A 29 -11.11 -8.64 9.87
CA ALA A 29 -10.80 -8.32 8.48
C ALA A 29 -11.54 -7.05 8.02
N TYR A 30 -12.85 -6.96 8.28
CA TYR A 30 -13.62 -5.75 7.94
C TYR A 30 -13.08 -4.48 8.61
N ALA A 31 -12.72 -4.57 9.89
CA ALA A 31 -12.16 -3.42 10.61
C ALA A 31 -10.85 -2.94 9.98
N LEU A 32 -9.98 -3.87 9.59
CA LEU A 32 -8.71 -3.57 8.93
C LEU A 32 -8.90 -3.01 7.52
N GLU A 33 -9.87 -3.51 6.76
CA GLU A 33 -10.22 -3.00 5.43
C GLU A 33 -10.71 -1.54 5.51
N ASP A 34 -11.59 -1.23 6.47
CA ASP A 34 -12.09 0.13 6.71
C ASP A 34 -10.96 1.09 7.15
N GLU A 35 -10.09 0.66 8.06
CA GLU A 35 -8.91 1.45 8.45
C GLU A 35 -7.96 1.69 7.27
N ASN A 36 -7.73 0.67 6.44
CA ASN A 36 -6.90 0.81 5.23
C ASN A 36 -7.50 1.82 4.25
N GLU A 37 -8.82 1.79 4.04
CA GLU A 37 -9.51 2.76 3.18
C GLU A 37 -9.38 4.19 3.73
N LYS A 38 -9.55 4.38 5.04
CA LYS A 38 -9.37 5.68 5.71
C LYS A 38 -7.94 6.20 5.55
N LEU A 39 -6.94 5.38 5.86
CA LEU A 39 -5.53 5.74 5.71
C LEU A 39 -5.18 6.11 4.26
N ARG A 40 -5.73 5.38 3.27
CA ARG A 40 -5.54 5.73 1.86
C ARG A 40 -6.13 7.09 1.51
N LYS A 41 -7.30 7.44 2.04
CA LYS A 41 -7.90 8.77 1.87
C LYS A 41 -7.04 9.85 2.51
N GLU A 42 -6.62 9.66 3.75
CA GLU A 42 -5.75 10.62 4.45
C GLU A 42 -4.43 10.86 3.70
N ILE A 43 -3.79 9.79 3.21
CA ILE A 43 -2.59 9.92 2.37
C ILE A 43 -2.92 10.76 1.13
N MET A 44 -4.03 10.49 0.45
CA MET A 44 -4.43 11.22 -0.75
C MET A 44 -4.69 12.71 -0.46
N ASP A 45 -5.33 13.03 0.67
CA ASP A 45 -5.58 14.39 1.11
C ASP A 45 -4.27 15.14 1.42
N VAL A 46 -3.32 14.47 2.08
CA VAL A 46 -1.98 15.01 2.34
C VAL A 46 -1.24 15.28 1.03
N TYR A 47 -1.24 14.35 0.07
CA TYR A 47 -0.66 14.57 -1.25
C TYR A 47 -1.33 15.75 -1.96
N GLN A 48 -2.65 15.86 -1.89
CA GLN A 48 -3.39 16.97 -2.51
C GLN A 48 -3.09 18.32 -1.84
N TYR A 49 -2.93 18.34 -0.51
CA TYR A 49 -2.51 19.53 0.24
C TYR A 49 -1.12 20.00 -0.21
N TYR A 50 -0.12 19.09 -0.28
CA TYR A 50 1.21 19.43 -0.78
C TYR A 50 1.19 19.90 -2.24
N LEU A 51 0.34 19.32 -3.10
CA LEU A 51 0.16 19.76 -4.48
C LEU A 51 -0.54 21.14 -4.60
N LYS A 52 -1.39 21.52 -3.64
CA LYS A 52 -2.07 22.83 -3.59
C LYS A 52 -1.21 23.93 -2.96
N GLU A 53 -0.50 23.65 -1.87
CA GLU A 53 0.36 24.63 -1.19
C GLU A 53 1.65 24.94 -1.98
N THR A 54 2.12 24.01 -2.79
CA THR A 54 3.16 24.30 -3.81
C THR A 54 2.64 25.20 -4.94
N GLY A 55 1.34 25.46 -5.02
CA GLY A 55 0.71 26.40 -5.95
C GLY A 55 0.76 27.87 -5.51
N ASP A 56 0.94 28.17 -4.22
CA ASP A 56 0.87 29.56 -3.70
C ASP A 56 2.15 30.03 -2.99
N HIS A 57 3.07 29.11 -2.66
CA HIS A 57 4.33 29.44 -1.98
C HIS A 57 5.60 29.28 -2.84
N LYS A 58 5.61 29.72 -4.11
CA LYS A 58 6.88 30.08 -4.79
C LYS A 58 6.74 31.26 -5.77
N LYS A 59 6.90 32.48 -5.24
CA LYS A 59 7.75 33.52 -5.86
C LYS A 59 9.23 33.07 -5.86
N GLY A 60 9.49 31.91 -6.45
CA GLY A 60 10.75 31.19 -6.37
C GLY A 60 10.74 29.93 -7.24
N ASP A 61 10.32 30.09 -8.49
CA ASP A 61 10.81 29.29 -9.61
C ASP A 61 10.63 27.76 -9.59
N GLN A 62 9.59 27.19 -8.93
CA GLN A 62 9.21 25.79 -9.17
C GLN A 62 7.85 25.63 -9.82
N LYS A 63 7.87 25.54 -11.15
CA LYS A 63 6.70 25.22 -11.97
C LYS A 63 6.24 23.79 -11.70
N PRO A 64 4.92 23.52 -11.69
CA PRO A 64 4.40 22.15 -11.68
C PRO A 64 4.98 21.39 -12.87
N GLY A 65 5.84 20.42 -12.59
CA GLY A 65 6.74 19.78 -13.56
C GLY A 65 8.11 19.49 -12.95
N GLN A 66 8.64 20.39 -12.11
CA GLN A 66 10.01 20.26 -11.60
C GLN A 66 10.24 19.08 -10.66
N GLY A 67 9.26 18.71 -9.84
CA GLY A 67 9.38 17.52 -8.98
C GLY A 67 9.50 16.24 -9.80
N LEU A 68 8.70 16.13 -10.87
CA LEU A 68 8.75 15.00 -11.79
C LEU A 68 10.02 15.05 -12.65
N ASP A 69 10.41 16.23 -13.14
CA ASP A 69 11.64 16.43 -13.90
C ASP A 69 12.88 16.09 -13.07
N ASN A 70 12.87 16.41 -11.77
CA ASN A 70 13.94 16.04 -10.85
C ASN A 70 14.01 14.52 -10.64
N LEU A 71 12.87 13.84 -10.53
CA LEU A 71 12.84 12.39 -10.45
C LEU A 71 13.29 11.74 -11.77
N ILE A 72 12.86 12.26 -12.92
CA ILE A 72 13.33 11.81 -14.23
C ILE A 72 14.85 12.01 -14.34
N ARG A 73 15.36 13.16 -13.87
CA ARG A 73 16.80 13.43 -13.83
C ARG A 73 17.55 12.45 -12.93
N LEU A 74 17.09 12.21 -11.71
CA LEU A 74 17.68 11.22 -10.81
C LEU A 74 17.69 9.81 -11.44
N TYR A 75 16.60 9.44 -12.12
CA TYR A 75 16.53 8.16 -12.84
C TYR A 75 17.56 8.07 -13.97
N ASN A 76 17.71 9.14 -14.75
CA ASN A 76 18.69 9.23 -15.84
C ASN A 76 20.14 9.28 -15.33
N ASP A 77 20.37 9.86 -14.16
CA ASP A 77 21.67 9.88 -13.48
C ASP A 77 22.02 8.52 -12.87
N GLY A 78 21.15 7.51 -13.03
CA GLY A 78 21.39 6.13 -12.61
C GLY A 78 20.96 5.82 -11.18
N PHE A 79 20.09 6.64 -10.58
CA PHE A 79 19.54 6.39 -9.25
C PHE A 79 18.13 5.81 -9.31
N HIS A 80 17.77 5.02 -8.29
CA HIS A 80 16.41 4.54 -8.12
C HIS A 80 15.47 5.66 -7.65
N ILE A 81 14.29 5.73 -8.26
CA ILE A 81 13.21 6.66 -7.85
C ILE A 81 11.99 5.95 -7.26
N CYS A 82 12.02 4.61 -7.21
CA CYS A 82 10.99 3.83 -6.51
C CYS A 82 11.20 3.91 -5.00
N ASN A 83 10.12 3.76 -4.24
CA ASN A 83 10.13 3.77 -2.78
C ASN A 83 10.98 2.66 -2.13
N LEU A 84 11.26 1.55 -2.83
CA LEU A 84 12.07 0.45 -2.31
C LEU A 84 13.57 0.79 -2.21
N HIS A 85 14.10 1.59 -3.15
CA HIS A 85 15.54 1.82 -3.31
C HIS A 85 15.89 3.29 -3.50
N PHE A 86 15.00 4.23 -3.16
CA PHE A 86 15.13 5.64 -3.50
C PHE A 86 16.54 6.21 -3.24
N GLY A 87 17.13 6.81 -4.27
CA GLY A 87 18.46 7.45 -4.21
C GLY A 87 19.65 6.49 -4.21
N GLN A 88 19.45 5.16 -4.24
CA GLN A 88 20.52 4.19 -4.41
C GLN A 88 20.95 4.10 -5.87
N SER A 89 22.21 3.77 -6.12
CA SER A 89 22.73 3.57 -7.48
C SER A 89 22.17 2.30 -8.11
N ARG A 90 21.77 2.38 -9.37
CA ARG A 90 21.32 1.26 -10.19
C ARG A 90 22.52 0.50 -10.71
N SER A 91 22.90 -0.58 -10.04
CA SER A 91 24.00 -1.45 -10.45
C SER A 91 23.63 -2.43 -11.57
N GLU A 92 22.34 -2.74 -11.75
CA GLU A 92 21.87 -3.79 -12.66
C GLU A 92 20.57 -3.39 -13.40
N GLY A 93 20.71 -2.86 -14.62
CA GLY A 93 19.60 -2.71 -15.57
C GLY A 93 18.44 -1.80 -15.16
N ASP A 94 17.37 -1.80 -15.96
CA ASP A 94 16.15 -1.01 -15.72
C ASP A 94 15.27 -1.64 -14.62
N CYS A 95 15.04 -0.87 -13.56
CA CYS A 95 14.16 -1.26 -12.46
C CYS A 95 12.68 -1.18 -12.92
N LEU A 96 11.98 -2.33 -12.92
CA LEU A 96 10.57 -2.43 -13.31
C LEU A 96 9.66 -1.47 -12.55
N PHE A 97 9.95 -1.23 -11.26
CA PHE A 97 9.17 -0.29 -10.43
C PHE A 97 9.42 1.17 -10.82
N CYS A 98 10.65 1.53 -11.19
CA CYS A 98 10.96 2.88 -11.68
C CYS A 98 10.29 3.12 -13.04
N ARG A 99 10.31 2.12 -13.93
CA ARG A 99 9.58 2.17 -15.21
C ARG A 99 8.08 2.30 -15.01
N GLY A 100 7.47 1.49 -14.14
CA GLY A 100 6.04 1.60 -13.84
C GLY A 100 5.62 2.95 -13.25
N PHE A 101 6.54 3.63 -12.55
CA PHE A 101 6.34 5.00 -12.08
C PHE A 101 6.36 6.02 -13.23
N LEU A 102 7.25 5.84 -14.21
CA LEU A 102 7.40 6.73 -15.37
C LEU A 102 6.36 6.49 -16.48
N GLU A 103 5.89 5.24 -16.64
CA GLU A 103 4.96 4.81 -17.70
C GLU A 103 3.49 5.05 -17.36
N LYS A 104 3.13 5.33 -16.09
CA LYS A 104 1.78 5.76 -15.71
C LYS A 104 1.52 7.19 -16.20
N ARG A 105 1.24 7.33 -17.49
CA ARG A 105 0.45 8.42 -18.08
C ARG A 105 -0.83 7.87 -18.65
#